data_AF-A0A917WZP8-F1
#
_entry.id   AF-A0A917WZP8-F1
#
_cell.length_a   1.000
_cell.length_b   1.000
_cell.length_c   1.000
_cell.angle_alpha   90.00
_cell.angle_beta   90.00
_cell.angle_gamma   90.00
#
_symmetry.space_group_name_H-M   'P 1'
#
loop_
_entity.id
_entity.type
_entity.pdbx_description
1 polymer ?
#
loop_
_entity_poly.entity_id
_entity_poly.type
_entity_poly.pdbx_seq_one_letter_code
_entity_poly.pdbx_strand_id
1 'polypeptide(L)'
;MVATSERAAGVGHLTLLPTAAVHFGPAHVLADVAARNCAAHRSPLAGPGACGACWERAIRDDERFAVECDLPRDLTPDPSYVDEIAVDLACQGQRVELTRVEFAAAVERLRGRSMSASAIASRLHASYHAVLCVIHPELIGAAA
;
A
#
# COMPACT_ATOMS: atom_id res chain seq x y z
N MET A 1 43.39 10.59 -56.74
CA MET A 1 42.99 11.03 -55.39
C MET A 1 41.47 10.93 -55.29
N VAL A 2 40.96 9.86 -54.70
CA VAL A 2 39.52 9.61 -54.51
C VAL A 2 39.28 9.67 -53.01
N ALA A 3 38.48 10.64 -52.56
CA ALA A 3 38.11 10.81 -51.16
C ALA A 3 36.88 9.93 -50.86
N THR A 4 37.06 8.93 -50.01
CA THR A 4 36.00 8.10 -49.45
C THR A 4 35.27 8.85 -48.35
N SER A 5 33.95 8.98 -48.50
CA SER A 5 33.04 9.62 -47.55
C SER A 5 32.41 8.54 -46.66
N GLU A 6 32.91 8.39 -45.44
CA GLU A 6 32.29 7.56 -44.39
C GLU A 6 31.29 8.41 -43.61
N ARG A 7 29.99 8.18 -43.84
CA ARG A 7 28.91 8.66 -42.98
C ARG A 7 28.65 7.64 -41.88
N ALA A 8 29.17 7.87 -40.68
CA ALA A 8 28.79 7.13 -39.49
C ALA A 8 27.38 7.54 -39.04
N ALA A 9 26.41 6.63 -39.19
CA ALA A 9 25.08 6.75 -38.61
C ALA A 9 25.17 6.44 -37.10
N GLY A 10 25.29 7.48 -36.28
CA GLY A 10 25.15 7.37 -34.83
C GLY A 10 23.68 7.11 -34.47
N VAL A 11 23.36 5.86 -34.15
CA VAL A 11 22.07 5.50 -33.54
C VAL A 11 22.08 6.03 -32.11
N GLY A 12 21.54 7.24 -31.91
CA GLY A 12 21.33 7.80 -30.60
C GLY A 12 20.33 6.95 -29.82
N HIS A 13 20.84 6.18 -28.86
CA HIS A 13 20.03 5.46 -27.89
C HIS A 13 19.36 6.49 -26.98
N LEU A 14 18.13 6.90 -27.34
CA LEU A 14 17.28 7.73 -26.50
C LEU A 14 16.91 6.91 -25.27
N THR A 15 17.64 7.12 -24.18
CA THR A 15 17.26 6.65 -22.85
C THR A 15 15.94 7.32 -22.50
N LEU A 16 14.85 6.55 -22.49
CA LEU A 16 13.56 6.97 -21.93
C LEU A 16 13.81 7.34 -20.47
N LEU A 17 13.97 8.63 -20.20
CA LEU A 17 13.94 9.14 -18.84
C LEU A 17 12.59 8.71 -18.23
N PRO A 18 12.56 8.22 -16.97
CA PRO A 18 11.32 7.89 -16.31
C PRO A 18 10.41 9.11 -16.37
N THR A 19 9.25 8.98 -17.02
CA THR A 19 8.22 10.02 -17.03
C THR A 19 7.98 10.41 -15.59
N ALA A 20 8.28 11.66 -15.24
CA ALA A 20 8.06 12.20 -13.91
C ALA A 20 6.68 11.75 -13.46
N ALA A 21 6.62 10.98 -12.38
CA ALA A 21 5.36 10.46 -11.87
C ALA A 21 4.40 11.65 -11.75
N VAL A 22 3.25 11.56 -12.40
CA VAL A 22 2.25 12.61 -12.34
C VAL A 22 1.77 12.63 -10.89
N HIS A 23 2.29 13.57 -10.09
CA HIS A 23 2.00 13.67 -8.66
C HIS A 23 0.50 13.83 -8.37
N PHE A 24 -0.28 14.32 -9.35
CA PHE A 24 -1.72 14.52 -9.27
C PHE A 24 -2.45 13.75 -10.37
N GLY A 25 -2.60 12.45 -10.17
CA GLY A 25 -3.30 11.56 -11.09
C GLY A 25 -4.44 10.79 -10.40
N PRO A 26 -5.18 9.94 -11.15
CA PRO A 26 -6.30 9.17 -10.62
C PRO A 26 -5.97 8.24 -9.44
N ALA A 27 -4.71 7.84 -9.28
CA ALA A 27 -4.25 7.01 -8.17
C ALA A 27 -3.94 7.80 -6.89
N HIS A 28 -4.02 9.14 -6.92
CA HIS A 28 -3.76 9.96 -5.74
C HIS A 28 -4.91 9.83 -4.73
N VAL A 29 -4.60 9.74 -3.43
CA VAL A 29 -5.60 9.53 -2.36
C VAL A 29 -6.69 10.61 -2.31
N LEU A 30 -6.36 11.83 -2.75
CA LEU A 30 -7.30 12.97 -2.84
C LEU A 30 -8.00 13.12 -4.21
N ALA A 31 -7.79 12.20 -5.18
CA ALA A 31 -8.33 12.34 -6.53
C ALA A 31 -9.86 12.44 -6.56
N ASP A 32 -10.54 11.60 -5.79
CA ASP A 32 -12.00 11.60 -5.72
C ASP A 32 -12.55 12.88 -5.06
N VAL A 33 -11.85 13.41 -4.06
CA VAL A 33 -12.21 14.67 -3.40
C VAL A 33 -12.09 15.83 -4.38
N ALA A 34 -10.98 15.92 -5.11
CA ALA A 34 -10.75 16.94 -6.12
C ALA A 34 -11.78 16.85 -7.27
N ALA A 35 -12.11 15.63 -7.73
CA ALA A 35 -13.11 15.41 -8.77
C ALA A 35 -14.51 15.86 -8.32
N ARG A 36 -14.93 15.55 -7.09
CA ARG A 36 -16.19 16.04 -6.52
C ARG A 36 -16.24 17.56 -6.43
N ASN A 37 -15.16 18.20 -5.98
CA ASN A 37 -15.05 19.66 -5.96
C ASN A 37 -15.21 20.25 -7.37
N CYS A 38 -14.59 19.64 -8.38
CA CYS A 38 -14.63 20.13 -9.77
C CYS A 38 -16.01 19.96 -10.43
N ALA A 39 -16.69 18.84 -10.15
CA ALA A 39 -18.03 18.56 -10.65
C ALA A 39 -19.05 19.65 -10.23
N ALA A 40 -18.85 20.27 -9.07
CA ALA A 40 -19.74 21.29 -8.53
C ALA A 40 -19.73 22.62 -9.32
N HIS A 41 -18.65 22.95 -10.05
CA HIS A 41 -18.52 24.26 -10.70
C HIS A 41 -18.11 24.22 -12.18
N ARG A 42 -18.14 23.04 -12.81
CA ARG A 42 -18.06 22.84 -14.29
C ARG A 42 -16.93 23.62 -14.99
N SER A 43 -15.77 23.74 -14.34
CA SER A 43 -14.59 24.38 -14.94
C SER A 43 -13.94 23.46 -15.99
N PRO A 44 -13.28 24.01 -17.02
CA PRO A 44 -12.42 23.22 -17.90
C PRO A 44 -11.40 22.43 -17.08
N LEU A 45 -11.22 21.15 -17.42
CA LEU A 45 -10.25 20.28 -16.76
C LEU A 45 -8.83 20.68 -17.18
N ALA A 46 -7.94 20.77 -16.20
CA ALA A 46 -6.50 21.03 -16.42
C ALA A 46 -5.66 19.74 -16.37
N GLY A 47 -6.31 18.57 -16.57
CA GLY A 47 -5.71 17.25 -16.44
C GLY A 47 -6.77 16.16 -16.22
N PRO A 48 -6.36 14.90 -15.96
CA PRO A 48 -7.28 13.83 -15.63
C PRO A 48 -7.92 14.08 -14.26
N GLY A 49 -9.24 14.27 -14.22
CA GLY A 49 -10.06 14.25 -13.01
C GLY A 49 -10.56 15.61 -12.51
N ALA A 50 -9.68 16.61 -12.35
CA ALA A 50 -10.06 17.90 -11.76
C ALA A 50 -9.20 19.07 -12.25
N CYS A 51 -9.71 20.31 -12.11
CA CYS A 51 -8.92 21.51 -12.36
C CYS A 51 -7.95 21.83 -11.20
N GLY A 52 -6.93 22.64 -11.46
CA GLY A 52 -5.88 22.96 -10.46
C GLY A 52 -6.42 23.56 -9.16
N ALA A 53 -7.43 24.42 -9.22
CA ALA A 53 -8.05 25.02 -8.04
C ALA A 53 -8.76 23.99 -7.15
N CYS A 54 -9.34 22.93 -7.73
CA CYS A 54 -9.98 21.87 -6.96
C CYS A 54 -8.97 20.97 -6.27
N TRP A 55 -7.84 20.71 -6.93
CA TRP A 55 -6.70 20.00 -6.32
C TRP A 55 -6.14 20.77 -5.14
N GLU A 56 -5.84 22.06 -5.33
CA GLU A 56 -5.35 22.92 -4.26
C GLU A 56 -6.33 22.97 -3.08
N ARG A 57 -7.63 23.12 -3.36
CA ARG A 57 -8.66 23.09 -2.32
C ARG A 57 -8.66 21.77 -1.56
N ALA A 58 -8.65 20.64 -2.26
CA ALA A 58 -8.65 19.32 -1.61
C ALA A 58 -7.43 19.13 -0.70
N ILE A 59 -6.24 19.55 -1.15
CA ILE A 59 -5.01 19.49 -0.37
C ILE A 59 -5.06 20.41 0.85
N ARG A 60 -5.54 21.65 0.70
CA ARG A 60 -5.64 22.60 1.81
C ARG A 60 -6.68 22.18 2.85
N ASP A 61 -7.80 21.60 2.41
CA ASP A 61 -8.83 21.09 3.31
C ASP A 61 -8.28 19.90 4.12
N ASP A 62 -7.51 19.00 3.48
CA ASP A 62 -6.82 17.88 4.13
C ASP A 62 -5.74 18.35 5.12
N GLU A 63 -4.87 19.29 4.71
CA GLU A 63 -3.85 19.87 5.60
C GLU A 63 -4.50 20.60 6.78
N ARG A 64 -5.58 21.34 6.56
CA ARG A 64 -6.31 22.02 7.65
C ARG A 64 -6.86 21.01 8.64
N PHE A 65 -7.48 19.94 8.17
CA PHE A 65 -7.98 18.88 9.04
C PHE A 65 -6.85 18.26 9.88
N ALA A 66 -5.70 17.97 9.26
CA ALA A 66 -4.54 17.49 9.99
C ALA A 66 -4.07 18.46 11.09
N VAL A 67 -4.04 19.77 10.81
CA VAL A 67 -3.68 20.78 11.82
C VAL A 67 -4.72 20.92 12.92
N GLU A 68 -6.01 20.99 12.57
CA GLU A 68 -7.11 21.14 13.53
C GLU A 68 -7.23 19.95 14.49
N CYS A 69 -6.88 18.75 14.02
CA CYS A 69 -6.89 17.53 14.82
C CYS A 69 -5.52 17.16 15.43
N ASP A 70 -4.52 18.05 15.34
CA ASP A 70 -3.14 17.82 15.82
C ASP A 70 -2.54 16.48 15.32
N LEU A 71 -2.82 16.14 14.06
CA LEU A 71 -2.31 14.93 13.42
C LEU A 71 -0.84 15.13 13.01
N PRO A 72 0.02 14.10 13.20
CA PRO A 72 1.40 14.16 12.75
C PRO A 72 1.47 14.25 11.22
N ARG A 73 2.38 15.10 10.72
CA ARG A 73 2.63 15.23 9.27
C ARG A 73 3.28 13.99 8.66
N ASP A 74 4.15 13.35 9.44
CA ASP A 74 4.84 12.12 9.06
C ASP A 74 4.41 10.99 9.99
N LEU A 75 3.88 9.92 9.42
CA LEU A 75 3.58 8.70 10.14
C LEU A 75 4.75 7.73 9.96
N THR A 76 5.38 7.34 11.07
CA THR A 76 6.25 6.16 11.07
C THR A 76 5.35 4.96 11.33
N PRO A 77 5.18 4.02 10.38
CA PRO A 77 4.39 2.82 10.61
C PRO A 77 4.97 2.07 11.80
N ASP A 78 4.16 1.80 12.82
CA ASP A 78 4.57 0.98 13.95
C ASP A 78 4.61 -0.48 13.49
N PRO A 79 5.79 -1.13 13.42
CA PRO A 79 5.89 -2.52 12.98
C PRO A 79 5.24 -3.51 13.96
N SER A 80 4.88 -3.06 15.16
CA SER A 80 4.16 -3.83 16.17
C SER A 80 2.66 -3.55 16.20
N TYR A 81 2.15 -2.62 15.39
CA TYR A 81 0.73 -2.35 15.28
C TYR A 81 -0.02 -3.57 14.75
N VAL A 82 -1.14 -3.88 15.40
CA VAL A 82 -2.03 -4.98 15.02
C VAL A 82 -3.38 -4.39 14.66
N ASP A 83 -3.81 -4.56 13.40
CA ASP A 83 -5.20 -4.29 13.03
C ASP A 83 -6.13 -5.37 13.60
N GLU A 84 -6.78 -5.06 14.72
CA GLU A 84 -7.71 -5.95 15.40
C GLU A 84 -8.90 -6.39 14.54
N ILE A 85 -9.32 -5.54 13.58
CA ILE A 85 -10.42 -5.87 12.67
C ILE A 85 -9.94 -6.93 11.68
N ALA A 86 -8.75 -6.75 11.09
CA ALA A 86 -8.16 -7.75 10.20
C ALA A 86 -7.99 -9.11 10.91
N VAL A 87 -7.51 -9.08 12.16
CA VAL A 87 -7.38 -10.27 13.02
C VAL A 87 -8.74 -10.94 13.26
N ASP A 88 -9.77 -10.18 13.60
CA ASP A 88 -11.11 -10.72 13.87
C ASP A 88 -11.76 -11.33 12.63
N LEU A 89 -11.67 -10.65 11.48
CA LEU A 89 -12.18 -11.17 10.21
C LEU A 89 -11.46 -12.48 9.83
N ALA A 90 -10.14 -12.54 10.00
CA ALA A 90 -9.38 -13.76 9.76
C ALA A 90 -9.75 -14.88 10.74
N CYS A 91 -9.98 -14.57 12.03
CA CYS A 91 -10.45 -15.54 13.02
C CYS A 91 -11.85 -16.11 12.67
N GLN A 92 -12.69 -15.32 11.99
CA GLN A 92 -13.99 -15.76 11.46
C GLN A 92 -13.86 -16.59 10.17
N GLY A 93 -12.66 -16.72 9.61
CA GLY A 93 -12.36 -17.52 8.41
C GLY A 93 -12.45 -16.74 7.11
N GLN A 94 -12.56 -15.41 7.18
CA GLN A 94 -12.46 -14.57 6.00
C GLN A 94 -11.02 -14.52 5.51
N ARG A 95 -10.85 -14.40 4.19
CA ARG A 95 -9.53 -14.30 3.57
C ARG A 95 -9.11 -12.83 3.53
N VAL A 96 -8.26 -12.45 4.48
CA VAL A 96 -7.68 -11.11 4.62
C VAL A 96 -6.17 -11.24 4.58
N GLU A 97 -5.48 -10.27 3.97
CA GLU A 97 -4.02 -10.21 4.05
C GLU A 97 -3.61 -9.77 5.45
N LEU A 98 -2.81 -10.59 6.13
CA LEU A 98 -2.31 -10.29 7.46
C LEU A 98 -0.81 -10.03 7.41
N THR A 99 -0.38 -9.01 8.14
CA THR A 99 1.03 -8.84 8.49
C THR A 99 1.50 -9.96 9.42
N ARG A 100 2.81 -10.06 9.64
CA ARG A 100 3.38 -11.08 10.54
C ARG A 100 2.87 -10.94 11.97
N VAL A 101 2.70 -9.71 12.47
CA VAL A 101 2.25 -9.44 13.84
C VAL A 101 0.75 -9.73 14.00
N GLU A 102 -0.07 -9.38 13.00
CA GLU A 102 -1.49 -9.73 12.98
C GLU A 102 -1.72 -11.23 12.85
N PHE A 103 -0.95 -11.91 12.00
CA PHE A 103 -1.01 -13.37 11.89
C PHE A 103 -0.68 -14.04 13.23
N ALA A 104 0.36 -13.58 13.94
CA ALA A 104 0.70 -14.09 15.26
C ALA A 104 -0.43 -13.85 16.28
N ALA A 105 -1.03 -12.66 16.29
CA ALA A 105 -2.17 -12.33 17.14
C ALA A 105 -3.40 -13.22 16.85
N ALA A 106 -3.70 -13.48 15.57
CA ALA A 106 -4.78 -14.36 15.16
C ALA A 106 -4.55 -15.82 15.60
N VAL A 107 -3.32 -16.33 15.48
CA VAL A 107 -2.95 -17.67 15.97
C VAL A 107 -3.15 -17.77 17.48
N GLU A 108 -2.65 -16.82 18.27
CA GLU A 108 -2.85 -16.78 19.72
C GLU A 108 -4.33 -16.75 20.10
N ARG A 109 -5.14 -15.91 19.44
CA ARG A 109 -6.59 -15.81 19.68
C ARG A 109 -7.32 -17.12 19.40
N LEU A 110 -6.98 -17.82 18.31
CA LEU A 110 -7.60 -19.11 17.96
C LEU A 110 -7.10 -20.26 18.86
N ARG A 111 -5.84 -20.22 19.32
CA ARG A 111 -5.34 -21.14 20.35
C ARG A 111 -6.05 -20.98 21.67
N GLY A 112 -6.34 -19.74 22.09
CA GLY A 112 -7.16 -19.45 23.27
C GLY A 112 -8.57 -20.02 23.19
N ARG A 113 -9.06 -20.34 21.98
CA ARG A 113 -10.32 -21.06 21.72
C ARG A 113 -10.14 -22.58 21.59
N SER A 114 -8.97 -23.10 21.98
CA SER A 114 -8.61 -24.52 21.94
C SER A 114 -8.63 -25.14 20.53
N MET A 115 -8.40 -24.35 19.48
CA MET A 115 -8.27 -24.88 18.13
C MET A 115 -6.92 -25.57 17.92
N SER A 116 -6.93 -26.71 17.21
CA SER A 116 -5.69 -27.40 16.84
C SER A 116 -4.92 -26.60 15.77
N ALA A 117 -3.60 -26.78 15.68
CA ALA A 117 -2.77 -26.07 14.70
C ALA A 117 -3.23 -26.30 13.23
N SER A 118 -3.73 -27.49 12.90
CA SER A 118 -4.31 -27.77 11.57
C SER A 118 -5.63 -27.03 11.34
N ALA A 119 -6.50 -26.96 12.35
CA ALA A 119 -7.74 -26.19 12.27
C ALA A 119 -7.47 -24.69 12.15
N ILE A 120 -6.46 -24.18 12.85
CA ILE A 120 -5.98 -22.79 12.74
C ILE A 120 -5.45 -22.51 11.33
N ALA A 121 -4.59 -23.37 10.80
CA ALA A 121 -4.03 -23.22 9.45
C ALA A 121 -5.14 -23.16 8.39
N SER A 122 -6.12 -24.08 8.47
CA SER A 122 -7.28 -24.08 7.60
C SER A 122 -8.12 -22.80 7.74
N ARG A 123 -8.36 -22.34 8.98
CA ARG A 123 -9.14 -21.12 9.27
C ARG A 123 -8.49 -19.87 8.70
N LEU A 124 -7.16 -19.74 8.85
CA LEU A 124 -6.39 -18.58 8.41
C LEU A 124 -5.94 -18.65 6.94
N HIS A 125 -6.37 -19.68 6.19
CA HIS A 125 -5.94 -19.94 4.81
C HIS A 125 -4.40 -19.98 4.67
N ALA A 126 -3.73 -20.53 5.69
CA ALA A 126 -2.28 -20.54 5.81
C ALA A 126 -1.74 -21.98 5.84
N SER A 127 -0.42 -22.11 5.68
CA SER A 127 0.22 -23.43 5.81
C SER A 127 0.31 -23.84 7.27
N TYR A 128 0.22 -25.14 7.52
CA TYR A 128 0.44 -25.71 8.87
C TYR A 128 1.80 -25.31 9.45
N HIS A 129 2.83 -25.27 8.60
CA HIS A 129 4.17 -24.84 8.98
C HIS A 129 4.21 -23.38 9.46
N ALA A 130 3.53 -22.46 8.77
CA ALA A 130 3.48 -21.05 9.19
C ALA A 130 2.87 -20.89 10.59
N VAL A 131 1.83 -21.67 10.91
CA VAL A 131 1.24 -21.70 12.26
C VAL A 131 2.23 -22.25 13.28
N LEU A 132 2.92 -23.36 12.97
CA LEU A 132 3.92 -23.92 13.88
C LEU A 132 5.08 -22.97 14.16
N CYS A 133 5.56 -22.21 13.17
CA CYS A 133 6.60 -21.19 13.38
C CYS A 133 6.19 -20.11 14.39
N VAL A 134 4.91 -19.80 14.49
CA VAL A 134 4.40 -18.85 15.50
C VAL A 134 4.31 -19.52 16.88
N ILE A 135 3.81 -20.75 16.93
CA ILE A 135 3.59 -21.49 18.19
C ILE A 135 4.93 -21.91 18.83
N HIS A 136 5.90 -22.28 18.00
CA HIS A 136 7.19 -22.86 18.36
C HIS A 136 8.33 -22.08 17.70
N PRO A 137 8.57 -20.82 18.12
CA PRO A 137 9.63 -20.00 17.53
C PRO A 137 11.02 -20.64 17.66
N GLU A 138 11.24 -21.51 18.64
CA GLU A 138 12.46 -22.29 18.85
C GLU A 138 12.83 -23.20 17.66
N LEU A 139 11.85 -23.62 16.86
CA LEU A 139 12.09 -24.51 15.71
C LEU A 139 12.73 -23.78 14.52
N ILE A 140 12.72 -22.44 14.51
CA ILE A 140 13.26 -21.63 13.42
C ILE A 140 14.79 -21.49 13.50
N GLY A 141 15.37 -21.64 14.70
CA GLY A 141 16.80 -21.42 14.95
C GLY A 141 17.71 -22.65 14.83
N ALA A 142 17.16 -23.86 14.65
CA ALA A 142 17.95 -25.10 14.72
C ALA A 142 18.62 -25.54 13.40
N ALA A 143 18.61 -24.69 12.37
CA ALA A 143 19.11 -25.01 11.03
C ALA A 143 20.28 -24.12 10.55
N ALA A 144 20.94 -23.40 11.45
CA ALA A 144 22.15 -22.61 11.18
C ALA A 144 23.37 -23.24 11.86
#